data_AF-A0A7S2VZP8-F1
#
_entry.id   AF-A0A7S2VZP8-F1
#
_cell.length_a   1.000
_cell.length_b   1.000
_cell.length_c   1.000
_cell.angle_alpha   90.00
_cell.angle_beta   90.00
_cell.angle_gamma   90.00
#
_symmetry.space_group_name_H-M   'P 1'
#
loop_
_entity.id
_entity.type
_entity.pdbx_description
1 polymer ?
#
loop_
_entity_poly.entity_id
_entity_poly.type
_entity_poly.pdbx_seq_one_letter_code
_entity_poly.pdbx_strand_id
1 'polypeptide(L)'
;MDIFTILTIVIYLALLPTTDHLDRGAISTLFSEKQLAAWAAVLRLVYYLNLILFFRSLNKTFAVFASGVTYVLIQLGPFLIMLSFVLLMFSYAVHFLFRQTPYCNTSSKFNTLNSCKLQTSFFSMMTMMMGEMGSISGVSEEKGVQSNKDALYEIILVVYGFIVVIVLSNMLIAITTDSYA
;
A
#
# COMPACT_ATOMS: atom_id res chain seq x y z
N MET A 1 5.79 18.19 -25.76
CA MET A 1 6.68 17.32 -24.97
C MET A 1 7.26 18.20 -23.89
N ASP A 2 6.77 18.06 -22.65
CA ASP A 2 7.12 19.01 -21.60
C ASP A 2 8.60 18.87 -21.23
N ILE A 3 9.29 19.99 -21.01
CA ILE A 3 10.71 20.06 -20.63
C ILE A 3 11.02 19.09 -19.47
N PHE A 4 10.06 18.86 -18.58
CA PHE A 4 10.15 17.92 -17.46
C PHE A 4 10.34 16.45 -17.89
N THR A 5 9.71 16.01 -18.98
CA THR A 5 9.86 14.66 -19.53
C THR A 5 11.23 14.47 -20.18
N ILE A 6 11.73 15.50 -20.88
CA ILE A 6 13.07 15.50 -21.46
C ILE A 6 14.12 15.46 -20.34
N LEU A 7 13.94 16.30 -19.30
CA LEU A 7 14.83 16.35 -18.15
C LEU A 7 14.86 15.02 -17.40
N THR A 8 13.71 14.38 -17.16
CA THR A 8 13.66 13.06 -16.49
C THR A 8 14.25 11.95 -17.35
N ILE A 9 14.06 11.96 -18.66
CA ILE A 9 14.71 11.00 -19.58
C ILE A 9 16.23 11.21 -19.60
N VAL A 10 16.70 12.46 -19.65
CA VAL A 10 18.13 12.80 -19.62
C VAL A 10 18.76 12.43 -18.27
N ILE A 11 18.08 12.72 -17.16
CA ILE A 11 18.51 12.31 -15.82
C ILE A 11 18.53 10.79 -15.71
N TYR A 12 17.55 10.07 -16.27
CA TYR A 12 17.51 8.60 -16.28
C TYR A 12 18.62 7.99 -17.15
N LEU A 13 18.91 8.57 -18.33
CA LEU A 13 20.03 8.18 -19.19
C LEU A 13 21.38 8.50 -18.54
N ALA A 14 21.49 9.59 -17.78
CA ALA A 14 22.67 9.94 -17.00
C ALA A 14 22.83 9.07 -15.73
N LEU A 15 21.71 8.60 -15.15
CA LEU A 15 21.63 7.63 -14.04
C LEU A 15 21.62 6.17 -14.49
N LEU A 16 21.79 5.93 -15.79
CA LEU A 16 22.05 4.63 -16.38
C LEU A 16 23.55 4.27 -16.43
N PRO A 17 24.50 4.91 -15.70
CA PRO A 17 25.89 4.77 -16.04
C PRO A 17 26.32 3.34 -15.72
N THR A 18 26.98 2.74 -16.72
CA THR A 18 28.21 2.00 -16.46
C THR A 18 28.07 0.87 -15.43
N THR A 19 27.16 -0.09 -15.66
CA THR A 19 27.19 -1.35 -14.91
C THR A 19 28.47 -2.13 -15.12
N ASP A 20 29.30 -1.77 -16.10
CA ASP A 20 30.35 -2.67 -16.51
C ASP A 20 31.71 -2.37 -15.85
N HIS A 21 32.09 -1.13 -15.50
CA HIS A 21 33.42 -0.94 -14.88
C HIS A 21 33.71 0.30 -14.01
N LEU A 22 32.78 1.22 -13.71
CA LEU A 22 33.12 2.41 -12.90
C LEU A 22 32.74 2.28 -11.41
N ASP A 23 33.78 1.94 -10.64
CA ASP A 23 34.03 2.29 -9.24
C ASP A 23 32.85 2.24 -8.24
N ARG A 24 32.40 1.02 -7.93
CA ARG A 24 31.47 0.72 -6.81
C ARG A 24 31.99 1.16 -5.42
N GLY A 25 33.26 1.57 -5.30
CA GLY A 25 33.89 1.86 -4.02
C GLY A 25 33.45 3.18 -3.36
N ALA A 26 33.14 4.21 -4.14
CA ALA A 26 32.91 5.56 -3.58
C ALA A 26 31.47 5.81 -3.10
N ILE A 27 30.47 5.15 -3.71
CA ILE A 27 29.04 5.37 -3.40
C ILE A 27 28.52 4.39 -2.32
N SER A 28 29.12 3.20 -2.23
CA SER A 28 28.74 2.17 -1.24
C SER A 28 29.09 2.52 0.21
N THR A 29 29.97 3.49 0.44
CA THR A 29 30.30 3.99 1.78
C THR A 29 29.27 4.97 2.34
N LEU A 30 28.45 5.57 1.48
CA LEU A 30 27.52 6.65 1.83
C LEU A 30 26.05 6.20 1.85
N PHE A 31 25.70 5.18 1.06
CA PHE A 31 24.35 4.63 1.00
C PHE A 31 24.35 3.11 1.11
N SER A 32 23.41 2.55 1.90
CA SER A 32 23.23 1.11 2.00
C SER A 32 22.81 0.53 0.64
N GLU A 33 23.40 -0.59 0.22
CA GLU A 33 23.08 -1.28 -1.05
C GLU A 33 21.56 -1.50 -1.23
N LYS A 34 20.84 -1.75 -0.14
CA LYS A 34 19.39 -1.94 -0.15
C LYS A 34 18.62 -0.68 -0.55
N GLN A 35 19.10 0.49 -0.12
CA GLN A 35 18.47 1.76 -0.46
C GLN A 35 18.71 2.09 -1.93
N LEU A 36 19.91 1.84 -2.46
CA LEU A 36 20.21 2.03 -3.89
C LEU A 36 19.35 1.14 -4.79
N ALA A 37 19.17 -0.13 -4.41
CA ALA A 37 18.30 -1.05 -5.15
C ALA A 37 16.83 -0.58 -5.15
N ALA A 38 16.34 -0.07 -4.01
CA ALA A 38 14.99 0.47 -3.91
C ALA A 38 14.80 1.71 -4.81
N TRP A 39 15.74 2.66 -4.77
CA TRP A 39 15.68 3.86 -5.62
C TRP A 39 15.77 3.53 -7.11
N ALA A 40 16.61 2.56 -7.50
CA ALA A 40 16.67 2.08 -8.87
C ALA A 40 15.32 1.50 -9.34
N ALA A 41 14.62 0.75 -8.48
CA ALA A 41 13.29 0.23 -8.79
C ALA A 41 12.25 1.35 -8.97
N VAL A 42 12.28 2.38 -8.10
CA VAL A 42 11.40 3.55 -8.23
C VAL A 42 11.67 4.32 -9.52
N LEU A 43 12.93 4.55 -9.87
CA LEU A 43 13.30 5.22 -11.12
C LEU A 43 12.83 4.44 -12.34
N ARG A 44 12.95 3.10 -12.34
CA ARG A 44 12.40 2.25 -13.41
C ARG A 44 10.88 2.41 -13.54
N LEU A 45 10.15 2.48 -12.42
CA LEU A 45 8.71 2.71 -12.42
C LEU A 45 8.37 4.08 -13.02
N VAL A 46 9.07 5.14 -12.62
CA VAL A 46 8.90 6.49 -13.17
C VAL A 46 9.19 6.51 -14.68
N TYR A 47 10.22 5.78 -15.13
CA TYR A 47 10.54 5.64 -16.54
C TYR A 47 9.39 4.99 -17.33
N TYR A 48 8.81 3.90 -16.83
CA TYR A 48 7.65 3.27 -17.47
C TYR A 48 6.43 4.20 -17.52
N LEU A 49 6.18 4.99 -16.48
CA LEU A 49 5.12 6.01 -16.48
C LEU A 49 5.36 7.07 -17.56
N ASN A 50 6.59 7.57 -17.68
CA ASN A 50 6.97 8.54 -18.72
C ASN A 50 6.83 7.96 -20.14
N LEU A 51 7.17 6.68 -20.31
CA LEU A 51 7.00 5.97 -21.57
C LEU A 51 5.52 5.84 -21.95
N ILE A 52 4.63 5.57 -20.98
CA ILE A 52 3.18 5.60 -21.20
C ILE A 52 2.71 7.01 -21.63
N LEU A 53 3.22 8.07 -21.00
CA LEU A 53 2.91 9.45 -21.38
C LEU A 53 3.46 9.81 -22.79
N PHE A 54 4.60 9.24 -23.17
CA PHE A 54 5.14 9.39 -24.52
C PHE A 54 4.26 8.69 -25.57
N PHE A 55 3.76 7.48 -25.29
CA PHE A 55 2.80 6.81 -26.18
C PHE A 55 1.51 7.62 -26.36
N ARG A 56 1.08 8.37 -25.33
CA ARG A 56 -0.03 9.34 -25.43
C ARG A 56 0.27 10.47 -26.43
N SER A 57 1.53 10.87 -26.61
CA SER A 57 1.92 11.84 -27.64
C SER A 57 1.92 11.25 -29.05
N LEU A 58 2.18 9.96 -29.21
CA LEU A 58 2.33 9.33 -30.54
C LEU A 58 1.00 8.93 -31.16
N ASN A 59 0.06 8.40 -30.37
CA ASN A 59 -1.20 7.84 -30.87
C ASN A 59 -2.41 8.63 -30.36
N LYS A 60 -3.14 9.31 -31.27
CA LYS A 60 -4.34 10.09 -30.94
C LYS A 60 -5.40 9.26 -30.20
N THR A 61 -5.64 8.01 -30.62
CA THR A 61 -6.60 7.11 -29.98
C THR A 61 -6.17 6.72 -28.56
N PHE A 62 -4.88 6.46 -28.36
CA PHE A 62 -4.33 6.15 -27.04
C PHE A 62 -4.36 7.38 -26.12
N ALA A 63 -4.24 8.58 -26.67
CA ALA A 63 -4.34 9.82 -25.90
C ALA A 63 -5.72 10.00 -25.25
N VAL A 64 -6.80 9.66 -25.96
CA VAL A 64 -8.17 9.70 -25.44
C VAL A 64 -8.34 8.69 -24.32
N PHE A 65 -7.87 7.46 -24.52
CA PHE A 65 -7.90 6.41 -23.50
C PHE A 65 -7.14 6.80 -22.22
N ALA A 66 -5.89 7.27 -22.37
CA ALA A 66 -5.06 7.70 -21.24
C ALA A 66 -5.68 8.89 -20.49
N SER A 67 -6.35 9.80 -21.20
CA SER A 67 -7.10 10.90 -20.59
C SER A 67 -8.27 10.39 -19.75
N GLY A 68 -9.02 9.41 -20.25
CA GLY A 68 -10.10 8.77 -19.49
C GLY A 68 -9.60 8.09 -18.22
N VAL A 69 -8.50 7.33 -18.31
CA VAL A 69 -7.88 6.71 -17.12
C VAL A 69 -7.39 7.75 -16.11
N THR A 70 -6.75 8.83 -16.58
CA THR A 70 -6.26 9.90 -15.70
C THR A 70 -7.42 10.58 -14.98
N TYR A 71 -8.54 10.80 -15.67
CA TYR A 71 -9.75 11.37 -15.09
C TYR A 71 -10.30 10.50 -13.95
N VAL A 72 -10.43 9.19 -14.18
CA VAL A 72 -10.87 8.23 -13.15
C VAL A 72 -9.91 8.21 -11.95
N LEU A 73 -8.58 8.25 -12.18
CA LEU A 73 -7.59 8.29 -11.09
C LEU A 73 -7.70 9.55 -10.22
N ILE A 74 -7.98 10.71 -10.83
CA ILE A 74 -8.18 11.96 -10.09
C ILE A 74 -9.42 11.85 -9.19
N GLN A 75 -10.51 11.28 -9.70
CA GLN A 75 -11.72 11.05 -8.90
C GLN A 75 -11.53 9.97 -7.82
N LEU A 76 -10.71 8.96 -8.10
CA LEU A 76 -10.36 7.91 -7.14
C LEU A 76 -9.50 8.44 -5.97
N GLY A 77 -8.74 9.51 -6.19
CA GLY A 77 -7.88 10.15 -5.19
C GLY A 77 -8.59 10.44 -3.85
N PRO A 78 -9.65 11.26 -3.80
CA PRO A 78 -10.36 11.55 -2.55
C PRO A 78 -10.95 10.29 -1.88
N PHE A 79 -11.42 9.31 -2.68
CA PHE A 79 -11.88 8.03 -2.16
C PHE A 79 -10.76 7.27 -1.44
N LEU A 80 -9.56 7.19 -2.02
CA LEU A 80 -8.40 6.54 -1.39
C LEU A 80 -7.96 7.24 -0.10
N ILE A 81 -8.06 8.57 -0.03
CA ILE A 81 -7.77 9.33 1.20
C ILE A 81 -8.78 8.98 2.29
N MET A 82 -10.08 8.95 1.95
CA MET A 82 -11.14 8.56 2.89
C MET A 82 -10.95 7.11 3.36
N LEU A 83 -10.67 6.19 2.45
CA LEU A 83 -10.37 4.78 2.76
C LEU A 83 -9.18 4.66 3.70
N SER A 84 -8.10 5.40 3.44
CA SER A 84 -6.90 5.43 4.30
C SER A 84 -7.23 5.90 5.72
N PHE A 85 -8.06 6.93 5.86
CA PHE A 85 -8.50 7.42 7.16
C PHE A 85 -9.31 6.37 7.94
N VAL A 86 -10.23 5.68 7.27
CA VAL A 86 -11.03 4.59 7.87
C VAL A 86 -10.14 3.43 8.30
N LEU A 87 -9.21 2.99 7.44
CA LEU A 87 -8.22 1.95 7.76
C LEU A 87 -7.36 2.34 8.97
N LEU A 88 -6.97 3.61 9.07
CA LEU A 88 -6.19 4.11 10.21
C LEU A 88 -7.01 4.07 11.50
N MET A 89 -8.29 4.44 11.46
CA MET A 89 -9.20 4.36 12.62
C MET A 89 -9.36 2.91 13.12
N PHE A 90 -9.60 1.95 12.23
CA PHE A 90 -9.71 0.54 12.61
C PHE A 90 -8.37 -0.05 13.08
N SER A 91 -7.26 0.31 12.45
CA SER A 91 -5.92 -0.05 12.89
C SER A 91 -5.64 0.44 14.31
N TYR A 92 -6.04 1.68 14.64
CA TYR A 92 -5.92 2.23 15.98
C TYR A 92 -6.77 1.47 17.00
N ALA A 93 -8.03 1.16 16.66
CA ALA A 93 -8.92 0.38 17.51
C ALA A 93 -8.35 -1.01 17.84
N VAL A 94 -7.82 -1.69 16.82
CA VAL A 94 -7.19 -3.01 16.95
C VAL A 94 -5.90 -2.93 17.78
N HIS A 95 -5.05 -1.95 17.48
CA HIS A 95 -3.83 -1.72 18.25
C HIS A 95 -4.15 -1.46 19.74
N PHE A 96 -5.18 -0.65 20.03
CA PHE A 96 -5.62 -0.38 21.39
C PHE A 96 -6.13 -1.64 22.09
N LEU A 97 -6.93 -2.47 21.40
CA LEU A 97 -7.47 -3.71 21.94
C LEU A 97 -6.36 -4.71 22.32
N PHE A 98 -5.36 -4.88 21.45
CA PHE A 98 -4.26 -5.83 21.66
C PHE A 98 -3.16 -5.30 22.58
N ARG A 99 -2.99 -3.98 22.73
CA ARG A 99 -1.96 -3.41 23.62
C ARG A 99 -2.09 -3.86 25.07
N GLN A 100 -3.31 -4.16 25.51
CA GLN A 100 -3.58 -4.62 26.89
C GLN A 100 -3.44 -6.13 27.08
N THR A 101 -3.19 -6.89 26.01
CA THR A 101 -3.10 -8.35 26.06
C THR A 101 -1.66 -8.80 26.33
N PRO A 102 -1.45 -9.95 27.00
CA PRO A 102 -0.11 -10.44 27.32
C PRO A 102 0.73 -10.78 26.08
N TYR A 103 0.10 -10.89 24.91
CA TYR A 103 0.76 -11.15 23.62
C TYR A 103 1.77 -10.08 23.22
N CYS A 104 1.61 -8.83 23.69
CA CYS A 104 2.55 -7.75 23.38
C CYS A 104 3.71 -7.58 24.37
N ASN A 105 3.68 -8.28 25.50
CA ASN A 105 4.71 -8.16 26.54
C ASN A 105 5.70 -9.33 26.53
N THR A 106 5.37 -10.43 25.83
CA THR A 106 6.28 -11.55 25.68
C THR A 106 7.20 -11.30 24.49
N SER A 107 8.44 -10.90 24.77
CA SER A 107 9.58 -10.89 23.82
C SER A 107 9.97 -12.30 23.35
N SER A 108 9.00 -13.20 23.17
CA SER A 108 9.27 -14.54 22.67
C SER A 108 9.42 -14.49 21.16
N LYS A 109 10.47 -15.17 20.70
CA LYS A 109 11.00 -15.19 19.32
C LYS A 109 10.07 -15.86 18.29
N PHE A 110 8.76 -15.87 18.53
CA PHE A 110 7.77 -16.38 17.59
C PHE A 110 7.28 -15.22 16.73
N ASN A 111 7.80 -15.17 15.51
CA ASN A 111 7.56 -14.17 14.47
C ASN A 111 6.11 -14.04 13.99
N THR A 112 5.13 -14.63 14.69
CA THR A 112 3.85 -14.91 14.06
C THR A 112 2.79 -13.84 14.21
N LEU A 113 2.89 -12.84 15.11
CA LEU A 113 1.97 -11.68 15.07
C LEU A 113 2.56 -10.42 15.73
N ASN A 114 3.20 -9.59 14.92
CA ASN A 114 3.82 -8.33 15.32
C ASN A 114 2.79 -7.18 15.38
N SER A 115 1.55 -7.45 15.80
CA SER A 115 0.43 -6.47 15.87
C SER A 115 0.62 -5.41 16.96
N CYS A 116 1.70 -5.50 17.73
CA CYS A 116 2.02 -4.55 18.80
C CYS A 116 2.55 -3.21 18.30
N LYS A 117 2.87 -3.07 17.01
CA LYS A 117 3.14 -1.78 16.38
C LYS A 117 1.94 -1.35 15.54
N LEU A 118 1.64 -0.04 15.57
CA LEU A 118 0.57 0.57 14.77
C LEU A 118 0.75 0.30 13.27
N GLN A 119 2.00 0.35 12.78
CA GLN A 119 2.31 0.09 11.38
C GLN A 119 1.93 -1.34 10.95
N THR A 120 2.23 -2.34 11.78
CA THR A 120 1.87 -3.72 11.48
C THR A 120 0.36 -3.94 11.56
N SER A 121 -0.31 -3.30 12.52
CA SER A 121 -1.77 -3.32 12.62
C SER A 121 -2.42 -2.71 11.38
N PHE A 122 -1.86 -1.63 10.84
CA PHE A 122 -2.34 -0.99 9.62
C PHE A 122 -2.20 -1.90 8.41
N PHE A 123 -1.01 -2.51 8.22
CA PHE A 123 -0.80 -3.47 7.13
C PHE A 123 -1.70 -4.70 7.29
N SER A 124 -1.91 -5.19 8.51
CA SER A 124 -2.83 -6.30 8.75
C SER A 124 -4.27 -5.97 8.35
N MET A 125 -4.75 -4.75 8.61
CA MET A 125 -6.07 -4.33 8.13
C MET A 125 -6.10 -4.24 6.60
N MET A 126 -5.04 -3.71 5.98
CA MET A 126 -4.94 -3.64 4.52
C MET A 126 -4.93 -5.03 3.87
N THR A 127 -4.24 -6.03 4.43
CA THR A 127 -4.23 -7.40 3.90
C THR A 127 -5.55 -8.13 4.17
N MET A 128 -6.21 -7.86 5.30
CA MET A 128 -7.57 -8.35 5.57
C MET A 128 -8.57 -7.83 4.54
N MET A 129 -8.44 -6.59 4.06
CA MET A 129 -9.24 -6.07 2.95
C MET A 129 -9.02 -6.88 1.66
N MET A 130 -7.81 -7.38 1.44
CA MET A 130 -7.47 -8.26 0.30
C MET A 130 -7.94 -9.71 0.50
N GLY A 131 -8.57 -10.02 1.64
CA GLY A 131 -9.07 -11.36 1.98
C GLY A 131 -8.04 -12.23 2.72
N GLU A 132 -6.87 -11.71 3.05
CA GLU A 132 -5.89 -12.43 3.86
C GLU A 132 -6.29 -12.33 5.34
N MET A 133 -7.02 -13.34 5.81
CA MET A 133 -7.26 -13.51 7.24
C MET A 133 -6.05 -14.22 7.84
N GLY A 134 -5.11 -13.45 8.38
CA GLY A 134 -4.06 -14.02 9.23
C GLY A 134 -4.71 -14.88 10.31
N SER A 135 -4.19 -16.08 10.55
CA SER A 135 -4.75 -17.06 11.48
C SER A 135 -4.58 -16.60 12.94
N ILE A 136 -5.33 -15.56 13.34
CA ILE A 136 -5.48 -15.14 14.73
C ILE A 136 -6.32 -16.18 15.50
N SER A 137 -7.01 -17.07 14.78
CA SER A 137 -7.77 -18.21 15.29
C SER A 137 -6.94 -19.22 16.09
N GLY A 138 -5.61 -19.24 15.95
CA GLY A 138 -4.74 -20.17 16.68
C GLY A 138 -4.44 -19.78 18.14
N VAL A 139 -4.87 -18.60 18.59
CA VAL A 139 -4.53 -18.07 19.92
C VAL A 139 -5.70 -18.21 20.91
N SER A 140 -6.90 -18.52 20.42
CA SER A 140 -8.10 -18.66 21.25
C SER A 140 -8.22 -20.04 21.90
N GLU A 141 -7.45 -21.04 21.46
CA GLU A 141 -7.62 -22.43 21.90
C GLU A 141 -6.91 -22.77 23.23
N GLU A 142 -5.88 -22.02 23.64
CA GLU A 142 -5.01 -22.49 24.73
C GLU A 142 -5.33 -21.95 26.13
N LYS A 143 -6.11 -20.87 26.31
CA LYS A 143 -6.42 -20.33 27.65
C LYS A 143 -7.83 -19.73 27.75
N GLY A 144 -8.79 -20.56 28.20
CA GLY A 144 -10.22 -20.25 28.36
C GLY A 144 -10.60 -19.19 29.41
N VAL A 145 -9.97 -18.00 29.40
CA VAL A 145 -10.32 -16.87 30.29
C VAL A 145 -10.21 -15.51 29.57
N GLN A 146 -10.75 -15.38 28.35
CA GLN A 146 -10.82 -14.05 27.68
C GLN A 146 -12.09 -13.80 26.85
N SER A 147 -13.22 -14.40 27.24
CA SER A 147 -14.47 -14.45 26.45
C SER A 147 -15.03 -13.09 25.99
N ASN A 148 -14.82 -11.99 26.72
CA ASN A 148 -15.43 -10.69 26.37
C ASN A 148 -14.63 -9.87 25.35
N LYS A 149 -13.29 -9.99 25.31
CA LYS A 149 -12.46 -9.21 24.36
C LYS A 149 -12.45 -9.83 22.97
N ASP A 150 -12.51 -11.16 22.92
CA ASP A 150 -12.55 -11.91 21.67
C ASP A 150 -13.86 -11.63 20.90
N ALA A 151 -14.99 -11.60 21.61
CA ALA A 151 -16.28 -11.21 21.04
C ALA A 151 -16.28 -9.75 20.52
N LEU A 152 -15.67 -8.82 21.24
CA LEU A 152 -15.54 -7.42 20.78
C LEU A 152 -14.68 -7.32 19.51
N TYR A 153 -13.60 -8.09 19.42
CA TYR A 153 -12.76 -8.13 18.22
C TYR A 153 -13.52 -8.67 17.01
N GLU A 154 -14.26 -9.76 17.18
CA GLU A 154 -15.08 -10.35 16.13
C GLU A 154 -16.13 -9.37 15.61
N ILE A 155 -16.83 -8.66 16.51
CA ILE A 155 -17.80 -7.63 16.12
C ILE A 155 -17.13 -6.51 15.33
N ILE A 156 -15.98 -6.01 15.79
CA ILE A 156 -15.23 -4.96 15.07
C ILE A 156 -14.83 -5.44 13.68
N LEU A 157 -14.43 -6.72 13.54
CA LEU A 157 -14.03 -7.30 12.26
C LEU A 157 -15.22 -7.45 11.30
N VAL A 158 -16.39 -7.87 11.79
CA VAL A 158 -17.62 -7.94 10.99
C VAL A 158 -18.05 -6.55 10.53
N VAL A 159 -18.04 -5.56 11.42
CA VAL A 159 -18.37 -4.17 11.09
C VAL A 159 -17.35 -3.60 10.10
N TYR A 160 -16.07 -3.88 10.28
CA TYR A 160 -15.00 -3.51 9.36
C TYR A 160 -15.25 -4.11 7.97
N GLY A 161 -15.53 -5.42 7.89
CA GLY A 161 -15.83 -6.10 6.63
C GLY A 161 -17.04 -5.49 5.93
N PHE A 162 -18.10 -5.18 6.67
CA PHE A 162 -19.28 -4.54 6.12
C PHE A 162 -18.98 -3.14 5.56
N ILE A 163 -18.31 -2.28 6.32
CA ILE A 163 -18.03 -0.90 5.90
C ILE A 163 -16.99 -0.87 4.77
N VAL A 164 -15.87 -1.59 4.92
CA VAL A 164 -14.72 -1.49 4.02
C VAL A 164 -14.86 -2.37 2.78
N VAL A 165 -15.42 -3.56 2.91
CA VAL A 165 -15.56 -4.46 1.75
C VAL A 165 -16.88 -4.24 1.02
N ILE A 166 -17.99 -4.00 1.73
CA ILE A 166 -19.30 -3.90 1.06
C ILE A 166 -19.60 -2.46 0.66
N VAL A 167 -19.59 -1.53 1.61
CA VAL A 167 -19.99 -0.14 1.35
C VAL A 167 -18.98 0.58 0.45
N LEU A 168 -17.69 0.51 0.80
CA LEU A 168 -16.63 1.18 0.05
C LEU A 168 -16.43 0.58 -1.36
N SER A 169 -16.61 -0.74 -1.57
CA SER A 169 -16.57 -1.32 -2.92
C SER A 169 -17.76 -0.89 -3.78
N ASN A 170 -18.97 -0.80 -3.20
CA ASN A 170 -20.13 -0.29 -3.95
C ASN A 170 -19.94 1.18 -4.35
N MET A 171 -19.35 2.00 -3.47
CA MET A 171 -19.02 3.40 -3.78
C MET A 171 -17.92 3.50 -4.85
N LEU A 172 -16.90 2.64 -4.80
CA LEU A 172 -15.84 2.59 -5.80
C LEU A 172 -16.38 2.25 -7.20
N ILE A 173 -17.28 1.25 -7.26
CA ILE A 173 -17.94 0.88 -8.51
C ILE A 173 -18.75 2.07 -9.04
N ALA A 174 -19.53 2.74 -8.19
CA ALA A 174 -20.31 3.91 -8.59
C ALA A 174 -19.43 5.05 -9.16
N ILE A 175 -18.31 5.38 -8.49
CA ILE A 175 -17.38 6.41 -8.96
C ILE A 175 -16.77 6.04 -10.32
N THR A 176 -16.37 4.78 -10.49
CA THR A 176 -15.79 4.34 -11.76
C THR A 176 -16.84 4.32 -12.86
N THR A 177 -18.07 3.85 -12.61
CA THR A 177 -19.14 3.86 -13.63
C THR A 177 -19.54 5.28 -14.05
N ASP A 178 -19.67 6.21 -13.12
CA ASP A 178 -20.03 7.61 -13.42
C ASP A 178 -18.91 8.33 -14.18
N SER A 179 -17.65 7.90 -13.99
CA SER A 179 -16.50 8.46 -14.72
C SER A 179 -16.41 8.02 -16.18
N TYR A 180 -17.06 6.91 -16.56
CA TYR A 180 -17.02 6.35 -17.91
C TYR A 180 -18.31 6.58 -18.73
N ALA A 181 -19.38 7.05 -18.10
CA ALA A 181 -20.66 7.38 -18.73
C ALA A 181 -20.60 8.72 -19.49
#